data_AF-A0A286U308-F1
#
_entry.id   AF-A0A286U308-F1
#
_cell.length_a   1.000
_cell.length_b   1.000
_cell.length_c   1.000
_cell.angle_alpha   90.00
_cell.angle_beta   90.00
_cell.angle_gamma   90.00
#
_symmetry.space_group_name_H-M   'P 1'
#
loop_
_entity.id
_entity.type
_entity.pdbx_description
1 polymer ?
#
loop_
_entity_poly.entity_id
_entity_poly.type
_entity_poly.pdbx_seq_one_letter_code
_entity_poly.pdbx_strand_id
1 'polypeptide(L)'
;MPATTMSYVKPSCVGKFIICNSVNTLYMKQKYLISLFALIIFILFGYWAKCQTGTNFFESTSLSKLTPFKYLQRNDVVSIPKPGIILYDCFDTKSIIGNWSNLWMRDKGKVSVDYDLHGINNSRCLLIKSTSTKSWAYSHNKSVEVHEGDIFSFDGFARIQGEKNVSAFIGIAAFDGQNEPIKWNYISEKIDNTEMWTKKNKTFVIPDNIKYIRFRLTGVGIGEFRFDDIFFRKENLSTN
;
A
#
# COMPACT_ATOMS: atom_id res chain seq x y z
N MET A 1 -20.00 3.82 78.98
CA MET A 1 -19.71 3.76 77.52
C MET A 1 -18.24 4.13 77.34
N PRO A 2 -17.43 3.28 76.68
CA PRO A 2 -16.01 3.16 77.00
C PRO A 2 -15.13 4.14 76.22
N ALA A 3 -14.15 4.71 76.91
CA ALA A 3 -13.02 5.42 76.32
C ALA A 3 -11.96 4.41 75.92
N THR A 4 -11.69 4.32 74.61
CA THR A 4 -10.69 3.40 74.05
C THR A 4 -9.28 3.96 74.25
N THR A 5 -8.49 3.21 75.00
CA THR A 5 -7.05 3.38 75.23
C THR A 5 -6.24 3.25 73.93
N MET A 6 -5.37 4.21 73.65
CA MET A 6 -4.26 4.06 72.70
C MET A 6 -2.94 3.88 73.46
N SER A 7 -2.32 2.73 73.22
CA SER A 7 -1.04 2.29 73.78
C SER A 7 0.14 2.94 73.05
N TYR A 8 1.06 3.51 73.82
CA TYR A 8 2.29 4.11 73.33
C TYR A 8 3.37 3.02 73.23
N VAL A 9 3.73 2.61 72.01
CA VAL A 9 4.83 1.67 71.76
C VAL A 9 6.08 2.47 71.39
N LYS A 10 7.12 2.30 72.20
CA LYS A 10 8.44 2.93 72.08
C LYS A 10 9.23 2.23 70.96
N PRO A 11 9.67 2.94 69.89
CA PRO A 11 10.53 2.31 68.90
C PRO A 11 11.98 2.26 69.38
N SER A 12 12.52 1.04 69.41
CA SER A 12 13.90 0.67 69.69
C SER A 12 14.86 1.16 68.61
N CYS A 13 15.99 1.73 69.03
CA CYS A 13 17.16 1.96 68.19
C CYS A 13 17.86 0.64 67.85
N VAL A 14 17.93 0.24 66.57
CA VAL A 14 18.98 -0.65 66.03
C VAL A 14 19.12 -0.38 64.52
N GLY A 15 20.34 -0.19 64.02
CA GLY A 15 20.63 -0.43 62.59
C GLY A 15 21.48 0.63 61.89
N LYS A 16 22.76 0.72 62.27
CA LYS A 16 23.82 1.42 61.52
C LYS A 16 24.39 0.45 60.47
N PHE A 17 24.81 0.99 59.31
CA PHE A 17 25.50 0.32 58.17
C PHE A 17 24.60 -0.62 57.33
N ILE A 18 24.46 -0.49 56.01
CA ILE A 18 25.50 -0.51 54.96
C ILE A 18 24.98 0.30 53.75
N ILE A 19 25.62 1.43 53.41
CA ILE A 19 25.43 2.13 52.13
C ILE A 19 26.79 2.15 51.44
N CYS A 20 27.13 1.09 50.69
CA CYS A 20 28.32 1.13 49.84
C CYS A 20 28.29 0.20 48.61
N ASN A 21 27.11 -0.07 48.03
CA ASN A 21 27.04 -0.86 46.78
C ASN A 21 26.03 -0.35 45.72
N SER A 22 25.39 0.81 45.92
CA SER A 22 24.34 1.30 45.01
C SER A 22 24.85 2.18 43.86
N VAL A 23 26.04 2.78 43.98
CA VAL A 23 26.51 3.78 43.00
C VAL A 23 27.11 3.13 41.73
N ASN A 24 27.77 1.97 41.87
CA ASN A 24 28.41 1.29 40.73
C ASN A 24 27.43 0.60 39.78
N THR A 25 26.25 0.18 40.26
CA THR A 25 25.23 -0.48 39.42
C THR A 25 24.46 0.49 38.54
N LEU A 26 24.27 1.73 38.98
CA LEU A 26 23.66 2.81 38.19
C LEU A 26 24.59 3.28 37.05
N TYR A 27 25.88 3.42 37.34
CA TYR A 27 26.88 3.85 36.37
C TYR A 27 27.09 2.82 35.24
N MET A 28 27.04 1.53 35.56
CA MET A 28 27.12 0.46 34.56
C MET A 28 25.90 0.45 33.62
N LYS A 29 24.68 0.60 34.15
CA LYS A 29 23.46 0.66 33.32
C LYS A 29 23.45 1.84 32.35
N GLN A 30 23.99 2.99 32.77
CA GLN A 30 24.06 4.18 31.92
C GLN A 30 24.99 3.99 30.71
N LYS A 31 26.13 3.32 30.87
CA LYS A 31 27.06 3.02 29.77
C LYS A 31 26.46 2.09 28.71
N TYR A 32 25.75 1.04 29.14
CA TYR A 32 25.06 0.14 28.21
C TYR A 32 23.95 0.86 27.44
N LEU A 33 23.21 1.76 28.11
CA LEU A 33 22.13 2.51 27.47
C LEU A 33 22.66 3.50 26.42
N ILE A 34 23.77 4.19 26.72
CA ILE A 34 24.46 5.08 25.76
C ILE A 34 25.01 4.27 24.57
N SER A 35 25.63 3.11 24.83
CA SER A 35 26.15 2.25 23.76
C SER A 35 25.04 1.72 22.85
N LEU A 36 23.90 1.32 23.42
CA LEU A 36 22.75 0.88 22.65
C LEU A 36 22.18 2.02 21.79
N PHE A 37 22.10 3.23 22.36
CA PHE A 37 21.62 4.41 21.65
C PHE A 37 22.55 4.80 20.50
N ALA A 38 23.86 4.76 20.72
CA ALA A 38 24.87 4.99 19.69
C ALA A 38 24.78 3.96 18.55
N LEU A 39 24.54 2.69 18.88
CA LEU A 39 24.32 1.64 17.88
C LEU A 39 23.06 1.90 17.05
N ILE A 40 21.95 2.30 17.69
CA ILE A 40 20.70 2.63 17.00
C ILE A 40 20.91 3.84 16.07
N ILE A 41 21.55 4.91 16.54
CA ILE A 41 21.87 6.08 15.72
C ILE A 41 22.74 5.68 14.52
N PHE A 42 23.74 4.82 14.73
CA PHE A 42 24.61 4.36 13.66
C PHE A 42 23.84 3.57 12.59
N ILE A 43 22.90 2.70 13.00
CA ILE A 43 22.02 1.97 12.08
C ILE A 43 21.10 2.94 11.31
N LEU A 44 20.50 3.91 12.00
CA LEU A 44 19.63 4.92 11.38
C LEU A 44 20.40 5.81 10.40
N PHE A 45 21.62 6.22 10.75
CA PHE A 45 22.49 7.00 9.88
C PHE A 45 22.92 6.21 8.65
N GLY A 46 23.30 4.94 8.82
CA GLY A 46 23.61 4.05 7.69
C GLY A 46 22.40 3.86 6.76
N TYR A 47 21.20 3.74 7.32
CA TYR A 47 19.96 3.67 6.54
C TYR A 47 19.65 4.99 5.81
N TRP A 48 19.81 6.13 6.47
CA TRP A 48 19.64 7.45 5.86
C TRP A 48 20.64 7.71 4.73
N ALA A 49 21.93 7.41 4.96
CA ALA A 49 22.97 7.52 3.95
C ALA A 49 22.68 6.64 2.73
N LYS A 50 22.20 5.40 2.95
CA LYS A 50 21.71 4.52 1.88
C LYS A 50 20.58 5.16 1.06
N CYS A 51 19.63 5.82 1.72
CA CYS A 51 18.55 6.52 1.02
C CYS A 51 19.06 7.68 0.15
N GLN A 52 20.14 8.36 0.56
CA GLN A 52 20.74 9.47 -0.18
C GLN A 52 21.57 9.02 -1.38
N THR A 53 22.36 7.95 -1.27
CA THR A 53 23.28 7.55 -2.33
C THR A 53 22.62 6.76 -3.47
N GLY A 54 21.39 6.27 -3.30
CA GLY A 54 20.66 5.52 -4.34
C GLY A 54 21.33 4.20 -4.77
N THR A 55 22.39 3.78 -4.07
CA THR A 55 23.21 2.61 -4.38
C THR A 55 22.69 1.38 -3.64
N ASN A 56 22.20 0.38 -4.38
CA ASN A 56 21.88 -0.93 -3.83
C ASN A 56 23.16 -1.77 -3.70
N PHE A 57 23.89 -1.62 -2.59
CA PHE A 57 25.11 -2.42 -2.33
C PHE A 57 24.87 -3.94 -2.22
N PHE A 58 23.61 -4.37 -2.08
CA PHE A 58 23.22 -5.77 -1.95
C PHE A 58 22.02 -6.07 -2.86
N GLU A 59 22.25 -6.23 -4.17
CA GLU A 59 21.20 -6.70 -5.08
C GLU A 59 20.75 -8.14 -4.76
N SER A 60 21.60 -8.96 -4.13
CA SER A 60 21.33 -10.38 -3.86
C SER A 60 20.81 -10.70 -2.45
N THR A 61 21.00 -9.80 -1.48
CA THR A 61 20.65 -10.05 -0.07
C THR A 61 19.83 -8.90 0.49
N SER A 62 18.58 -8.80 0.02
CA SER A 62 17.60 -7.97 0.71
C SER A 62 17.36 -8.53 2.11
N LEU A 63 17.70 -7.76 3.15
CA LEU A 63 17.38 -8.05 4.55
C LEU A 63 15.88 -8.37 4.76
N SER A 64 15.00 -7.90 3.86
CA SER A 64 13.57 -8.22 3.88
C SER A 64 13.25 -9.71 3.68
N LYS A 65 14.17 -10.52 3.12
CA LYS A 65 14.03 -11.99 3.06
C LYS A 65 14.28 -12.67 4.41
N LEU A 66 15.07 -12.04 5.28
CA LEU A 66 15.50 -12.58 6.58
C LEU A 66 14.64 -12.09 7.75
N THR A 67 13.82 -11.06 7.56
CA THR A 67 12.88 -10.61 8.59
C THR A 67 11.63 -11.51 8.62
N PRO A 68 11.15 -11.96 9.79
CA PRO A 68 9.91 -12.74 9.93
C PRO A 68 8.63 -11.95 9.59
N PHE A 69 8.76 -10.67 9.22
CA PHE A 69 7.67 -9.79 8.83
C PHE A 69 7.16 -9.99 7.39
N LYS A 70 7.20 -11.22 6.85
CA LYS A 70 6.62 -11.50 5.52
C LYS A 70 5.12 -11.17 5.44
N TYR A 71 4.42 -11.15 6.58
CA TYR A 71 3.03 -10.69 6.65
C TYR A 71 2.84 -9.18 6.34
N LEU A 72 3.92 -8.39 6.31
CA LEU A 72 3.87 -7.00 5.86
C LEU A 72 4.00 -6.86 4.34
N GLN A 73 4.44 -7.90 3.63
CA GLN A 73 4.39 -7.96 2.17
C GLN A 73 2.97 -8.35 1.75
N ARG A 74 2.05 -7.38 1.83
CA ARG A 74 0.64 -7.52 1.42
C ARG A 74 0.54 -7.78 -0.09
N ASN A 75 0.68 -9.04 -0.48
CA ASN A 75 -0.03 -9.60 -1.61
C ASN A 75 -1.20 -10.40 -1.03
N ASP A 76 -2.13 -9.69 -0.37
CA ASP A 76 -3.30 -10.35 0.21
C ASP A 76 -4.16 -10.85 -0.96
N VAL A 77 -4.12 -12.15 -1.20
CA VAL A 77 -5.04 -12.82 -2.13
C VAL A 77 -6.42 -12.77 -1.49
N VAL A 78 -7.39 -12.17 -2.18
CA VAL A 78 -8.78 -12.18 -1.77
C VAL A 78 -9.47 -13.30 -2.51
N SER A 79 -9.91 -14.31 -1.77
CA SER A 79 -10.88 -15.28 -2.27
C SER A 79 -12.28 -14.69 -2.15
N ILE A 80 -12.99 -14.58 -3.27
CA ILE A 80 -14.31 -13.93 -3.34
C ILE A 80 -15.36 -14.98 -3.72
N PRO A 81 -15.95 -15.67 -2.72
CA PRO A 81 -16.91 -16.73 -2.98
C PRO A 81 -18.27 -16.19 -3.44
N LYS A 82 -18.61 -14.93 -3.11
CA LYS A 82 -19.92 -14.33 -3.41
C LYS A 82 -19.79 -13.15 -4.36
N PRO A 83 -20.72 -12.98 -5.31
CA PRO A 83 -20.83 -11.76 -6.12
C PRO A 83 -20.94 -10.51 -5.27
N GLY A 84 -20.38 -9.39 -5.75
CA GLY A 84 -20.34 -8.13 -5.02
C GLY A 84 -19.21 -7.20 -5.42
N ILE A 85 -19.13 -6.07 -4.70
CA ILE A 85 -18.10 -5.04 -4.90
C ILE A 85 -16.79 -5.50 -4.28
N ILE A 86 -15.75 -5.52 -5.11
CA ILE A 86 -14.39 -5.91 -4.73
C ILE A 86 -13.56 -4.68 -4.44
N LEU A 87 -13.67 -3.69 -5.32
CA LEU A 87 -13.06 -2.38 -5.20
C LEU A 87 -14.12 -1.33 -5.56
N TYR A 88 -14.25 -0.35 -4.67
CA TYR A 88 -14.88 0.93 -4.95
C TYR A 88 -13.94 2.02 -4.44
N ASP A 89 -13.63 2.99 -5.29
CA ASP A 89 -12.84 4.16 -4.89
C ASP A 89 -13.33 5.42 -5.63
N CYS A 90 -13.91 6.34 -4.85
CA CYS A 90 -14.24 7.70 -5.27
C CYS A 90 -13.19 8.73 -4.81
N PHE A 91 -12.09 8.29 -4.19
CA PHE A 91 -10.95 9.12 -3.78
C PHE A 91 -11.22 10.31 -2.82
N ASP A 92 -12.45 10.47 -2.32
CA ASP A 92 -12.82 11.51 -1.35
C ASP A 92 -12.16 11.32 0.02
N THR A 93 -12.01 10.07 0.46
CA THR A 93 -11.46 9.77 1.78
C THR A 93 -9.97 9.45 1.71
N LYS A 94 -9.18 10.03 2.64
CA LYS A 94 -7.82 9.55 2.88
C LYS A 94 -7.92 8.23 3.63
N SER A 95 -7.97 7.11 2.89
CA SER A 95 -7.87 5.80 3.53
C SER A 95 -6.50 5.64 4.20
N ILE A 96 -6.51 5.31 5.49
CA ILE A 96 -5.30 4.98 6.26
C ILE A 96 -4.67 3.67 5.74
N ILE A 97 -5.48 2.82 5.10
CA ILE A 97 -5.09 1.57 4.45
C ILE A 97 -5.30 1.78 2.96
N GLY A 98 -4.24 2.15 2.23
CA GLY A 98 -4.35 2.35 0.77
C GLY A 98 -4.83 1.08 0.08
N ASN A 99 -5.86 1.17 -0.76
CA ASN A 99 -6.33 0.07 -1.63
C ASN A 99 -5.41 -0.14 -2.84
N TRP A 100 -4.42 0.73 -3.01
CA TRP A 100 -3.56 0.75 -4.18
C TRP A 100 -2.13 0.39 -3.82
N SER A 101 -1.47 -0.28 -4.76
CA SER A 101 -0.06 -0.64 -4.70
C SER A 101 0.83 0.58 -4.97
N ASN A 102 2.14 0.44 -4.74
CA ASN A 102 3.09 1.47 -5.14
C ASN A 102 3.02 1.71 -6.65
N LEU A 103 3.11 2.97 -7.05
CA LEU A 103 3.18 3.36 -8.46
C LEU A 103 4.42 2.75 -9.12
N TRP A 104 4.19 1.90 -10.12
CA TRP A 104 5.23 1.41 -11.00
C TRP A 104 5.37 2.34 -12.19
N MET A 105 6.61 2.64 -12.58
CA MET A 105 6.91 3.50 -13.71
C MET A 105 8.14 2.99 -14.44
N ARG A 106 8.12 3.04 -15.76
CA ARG A 106 9.26 2.61 -16.58
C ARG A 106 10.44 3.57 -16.45
N ASP A 107 10.17 4.87 -16.39
CA ASP A 107 11.18 5.89 -16.08
C ASP A 107 11.02 6.35 -14.62
N LYS A 108 11.97 5.93 -13.77
CA LYS A 108 11.94 6.23 -12.33
C LYS A 108 11.91 7.74 -12.06
N GLY A 109 11.07 8.15 -11.13
CA GLY A 109 10.93 9.55 -10.70
C GLY A 109 10.23 10.47 -11.69
N LYS A 110 9.68 9.95 -12.81
CA LYS A 110 9.00 10.77 -13.83
C LYS A 110 7.48 10.76 -13.75
N VAL A 111 6.92 9.94 -12.85
CA VAL A 111 5.48 9.84 -12.65
C VAL A 111 5.18 10.00 -11.17
N SER A 112 4.17 10.80 -10.84
CA SER A 112 3.72 11.03 -9.46
C SER A 112 2.22 10.74 -9.34
N VAL A 113 1.80 10.27 -8.16
CA VAL A 113 0.40 10.13 -7.76
C VAL A 113 0.09 11.23 -6.75
N ASP A 114 -1.01 11.92 -6.97
CA ASP A 114 -1.59 12.94 -6.10
C ASP A 114 -3.12 12.85 -6.18
N TYR A 115 -3.82 13.83 -5.62
CA TYR A 115 -5.26 13.96 -5.71
C TYR A 115 -5.66 15.39 -6.09
N ASP A 116 -6.75 15.51 -6.85
CA ASP A 116 -7.28 16.78 -7.34
C ASP A 116 -8.69 16.99 -6.79
N LEU A 117 -9.10 18.25 -6.57
CA LEU A 117 -10.46 18.61 -6.10
C LEU A 117 -11.45 18.83 -7.26
N HIS A 118 -11.00 18.65 -8.50
CA HIS A 118 -11.83 18.78 -9.70
C HIS A 118 -12.23 17.40 -10.27
N GLY A 119 -12.69 16.52 -9.38
CA GLY A 119 -13.31 15.23 -9.71
C GLY A 119 -14.68 15.38 -10.37
N ILE A 120 -15.35 14.25 -10.58
CA ILE A 120 -16.72 14.24 -11.07
C ILE A 120 -17.64 14.86 -10.02
N ASN A 121 -18.59 15.69 -10.46
CA ASN A 121 -19.50 16.40 -9.55
C ASN A 121 -18.76 17.24 -8.48
N ASN A 122 -17.56 17.74 -8.79
CA ASN A 122 -16.69 18.47 -7.86
C ASN A 122 -16.25 17.66 -6.63
N SER A 123 -16.17 16.34 -6.75
CA SER A 123 -15.52 15.46 -5.78
C SER A 123 -13.99 15.59 -5.84
N ARG A 124 -13.31 14.86 -4.96
CA ARG A 124 -11.88 14.59 -5.11
C ARG A 124 -11.67 13.42 -6.07
N CYS A 125 -10.61 13.48 -6.88
CA CYS A 125 -10.24 12.38 -7.78
C CYS A 125 -8.77 12.01 -7.66
N LEU A 126 -8.41 10.84 -8.19
CA LEU A 126 -7.01 10.42 -8.34
C LEU A 126 -6.37 11.22 -9.48
N LEU A 127 -5.20 11.80 -9.23
CA LEU A 127 -4.40 12.50 -10.23
C LEU A 127 -3.04 11.83 -10.39
N ILE A 128 -2.74 11.38 -11.60
CA ILE A 128 -1.40 10.89 -11.97
C ILE A 128 -0.79 11.90 -12.94
N LYS A 129 0.41 12.40 -12.64
CA LYS A 129 1.17 13.29 -13.52
C LYS A 129 2.36 12.55 -14.07
N SER A 130 2.53 12.57 -15.39
CA SER A 130 3.67 11.96 -16.08
C SER A 130 4.43 13.01 -16.87
N THR A 131 5.76 12.98 -16.72
CA THR A 131 6.72 13.74 -17.54
C THR A 131 7.54 12.82 -18.46
N SER A 132 7.12 11.56 -18.59
CA SER A 132 7.76 10.55 -19.45
C SER A 132 6.82 10.10 -20.56
N THR A 133 7.39 9.79 -21.73
CA THR A 133 6.68 9.15 -22.84
C THR A 133 6.48 7.64 -22.63
N LYS A 134 7.02 7.08 -21.56
CA LYS A 134 6.97 5.65 -21.26
C LYS A 134 5.81 5.28 -20.33
N SER A 135 5.60 3.97 -20.21
CA SER A 135 4.47 3.40 -19.47
C SER A 135 4.60 3.52 -17.94
N TRP A 136 3.47 3.64 -17.26
CA TRP A 136 3.32 3.50 -15.82
C TRP A 136 2.11 2.61 -15.48
N ALA A 137 2.06 2.14 -14.24
CA ALA A 137 0.96 1.32 -13.73
C ALA A 137 0.72 1.57 -12.24
N TYR A 138 -0.56 1.75 -11.89
CA TYR A 138 -1.05 1.89 -10.52
C TYR A 138 -2.11 0.81 -10.29
N SER A 139 -1.76 -0.22 -9.54
CA SER A 139 -2.58 -1.43 -9.42
C SER A 139 -3.29 -1.47 -8.09
N HIS A 140 -4.45 -2.12 -8.02
CA HIS A 140 -5.03 -2.53 -6.75
C HIS A 140 -4.02 -3.40 -5.98
N ASN A 141 -3.91 -3.22 -4.66
CA ASN A 141 -2.91 -3.93 -3.87
C ASN A 141 -3.26 -5.39 -3.58
N LYS A 142 -4.49 -5.81 -3.89
CA LYS A 142 -4.92 -7.20 -3.72
C LYS A 142 -5.04 -7.91 -5.06
N SER A 143 -4.56 -9.16 -5.09
CA SER A 143 -4.92 -10.12 -6.13
C SER A 143 -6.26 -10.75 -5.78
N VAL A 144 -7.08 -11.03 -6.77
CA VAL A 144 -8.37 -11.72 -6.60
C VAL A 144 -8.22 -13.12 -7.16
N GLU A 145 -8.51 -14.12 -6.35
CA GLU A 145 -8.62 -15.52 -6.79
C GLU A 145 -9.90 -15.72 -7.59
N VAL A 146 -9.78 -16.43 -8.71
CA VAL A 146 -10.88 -16.61 -9.67
C VAL A 146 -10.99 -18.07 -10.14
N HIS A 147 -12.19 -18.44 -10.55
CA HIS A 147 -12.49 -19.73 -11.16
C HIS A 147 -12.97 -19.55 -12.60
N GLU A 148 -12.83 -20.60 -13.41
CA GLU A 148 -13.41 -20.64 -14.75
C GLU A 148 -14.91 -20.32 -14.70
N GLY A 149 -15.38 -19.52 -15.65
CA GLY A 149 -16.78 -19.12 -15.75
C GLY A 149 -17.20 -18.01 -14.81
N ASP A 150 -16.36 -17.60 -13.84
CA ASP A 150 -16.63 -16.41 -13.05
C ASP A 150 -16.79 -15.19 -13.98
N ILE A 151 -17.79 -14.36 -13.70
CA ILE A 151 -18.07 -13.13 -14.44
C ILE A 151 -17.67 -11.94 -13.58
N PHE A 152 -16.91 -11.02 -14.17
CA PHE A 152 -16.49 -9.78 -13.51
C PHE A 152 -16.84 -8.58 -14.38
N SER A 153 -17.04 -7.44 -13.72
CA SER A 153 -17.13 -6.15 -14.39
C SER A 153 -16.23 -5.11 -13.74
N PHE A 154 -15.80 -4.14 -14.53
CA PHE A 154 -15.31 -2.88 -14.01
C PHE A 154 -15.98 -1.72 -14.71
N ASP A 155 -16.07 -0.60 -14.01
CA ASP A 155 -16.39 0.68 -14.61
C ASP A 155 -15.68 1.81 -13.86
N GLY A 156 -15.58 2.96 -14.52
CA GLY A 156 -14.95 4.12 -13.94
C GLY A 156 -14.87 5.27 -14.92
N PHE A 157 -14.54 6.44 -14.40
CA PHE A 157 -14.38 7.63 -15.20
C PHE A 157 -12.92 8.03 -15.30
N ALA A 158 -12.55 8.58 -16.44
CA ALA A 158 -11.24 9.15 -16.65
C ALA A 158 -11.31 10.46 -17.43
N ARG A 159 -10.40 11.38 -17.12
CA ARG A 159 -10.14 12.60 -17.91
C ARG A 159 -8.64 12.72 -18.12
N ILE A 160 -8.21 12.67 -19.38
CA ILE A 160 -6.79 12.59 -19.74
C ILE A 160 -6.40 13.83 -20.53
N GLN A 161 -5.39 14.57 -20.08
CA GLN A 161 -4.93 15.80 -20.73
C GLN A 161 -3.42 15.76 -20.88
N GLY A 162 -2.89 15.97 -22.08
CA GLY A 162 -1.45 15.91 -22.29
C GLY A 162 -1.04 16.10 -23.74
N GLU A 163 0.19 15.70 -24.03
CA GLU A 163 0.76 15.76 -25.38
C GLU A 163 0.10 14.76 -26.34
N LYS A 164 0.50 14.79 -27.62
CA LYS A 164 0.06 13.81 -28.61
C LYS A 164 0.42 12.39 -28.14
N ASN A 165 -0.48 11.43 -28.38
CA ASN A 165 -0.34 10.02 -28.01
C ASN A 165 -0.38 9.72 -26.49
N VAL A 166 -0.88 10.65 -25.67
CA VAL A 166 -1.21 10.34 -24.28
C VAL A 166 -2.44 9.42 -24.21
N SER A 167 -2.32 8.32 -23.47
CA SER A 167 -3.41 7.36 -23.29
C SER A 167 -3.35 6.71 -21.91
N ALA A 168 -4.51 6.42 -21.35
CA ALA A 168 -4.69 5.59 -20.17
C ALA A 168 -5.51 4.33 -20.50
N PHE A 169 -5.41 3.36 -19.61
CA PHE A 169 -6.20 2.14 -19.66
C PHE A 169 -6.70 1.79 -18.27
N ILE A 170 -8.00 1.48 -18.20
CA ILE A 170 -8.63 0.84 -17.04
C ILE A 170 -8.74 -0.64 -17.39
N GLY A 171 -8.20 -1.52 -16.55
CA GLY A 171 -8.17 -2.93 -16.91
C GLY A 171 -7.66 -3.89 -15.85
N ILE A 172 -7.39 -5.10 -16.31
CA ILE A 172 -7.12 -6.29 -15.50
C ILE A 172 -5.84 -6.95 -16.00
N ALA A 173 -4.94 -7.29 -15.07
CA ALA A 173 -3.87 -8.25 -15.31
C ALA A 173 -4.30 -9.65 -14.88
N ALA A 174 -3.82 -10.68 -15.59
CA ALA A 174 -4.10 -12.08 -15.33
C ALA A 174 -2.82 -12.85 -14.98
N PHE A 175 -2.95 -13.76 -14.02
CA PHE A 175 -1.85 -14.56 -13.47
C PHE A 175 -2.27 -16.03 -13.35
N ASP A 176 -1.27 -16.91 -13.42
CA ASP A 176 -1.45 -18.36 -13.27
C ASP A 176 -1.51 -18.78 -11.78
N GLY A 177 -1.59 -20.09 -11.53
CA GLY A 177 -1.64 -20.65 -10.17
C GLY A 177 -0.34 -20.46 -9.37
N GLN A 178 0.77 -20.14 -10.02
CA GLN A 178 2.04 -19.79 -9.38
C GLN A 178 2.14 -18.26 -9.15
N ASN A 179 1.08 -17.52 -9.48
CA ASN A 179 1.00 -16.06 -9.43
C ASN A 179 2.04 -15.38 -10.36
N GLU A 180 2.45 -16.07 -11.42
CA GLU A 180 3.25 -15.51 -12.50
C GLU A 180 2.32 -14.83 -13.53
N PRO A 181 2.75 -13.70 -14.12
CA PRO A 181 1.91 -12.94 -15.03
C PRO A 181 1.74 -13.68 -16.36
N ILE A 182 0.50 -14.08 -16.66
CA ILE A 182 0.12 -14.59 -17.99
C ILE A 182 0.01 -13.41 -18.96
N LYS A 183 -0.71 -12.36 -18.55
CA LYS A 183 -0.93 -11.17 -19.39
C LYS A 183 -1.19 -9.94 -18.53
N TRP A 184 -0.33 -8.94 -18.67
CA TRP A 184 -0.40 -7.69 -17.91
C TRP A 184 -1.58 -6.77 -18.28
N ASN A 185 -2.08 -6.89 -19.52
CA ASN A 185 -3.25 -6.19 -20.04
C ASN A 185 -4.22 -7.23 -20.62
N TYR A 186 -4.77 -8.07 -19.74
CA TYR A 186 -5.66 -9.16 -20.15
C TYR A 186 -6.94 -8.61 -20.78
N ILE A 187 -7.66 -7.78 -20.02
CA ILE A 187 -8.83 -7.01 -20.46
C ILE A 187 -8.57 -5.55 -20.11
N SER A 188 -8.83 -4.63 -21.03
CA SER A 188 -8.63 -3.21 -20.79
C SER A 188 -9.46 -2.35 -21.71
N GLU A 189 -9.93 -1.22 -21.21
CA GLU A 189 -10.56 -0.16 -22.00
C GLU A 189 -9.62 1.04 -22.09
N LYS A 190 -9.30 1.45 -23.32
CA LYS A 190 -8.42 2.58 -23.62
C LYS A 190 -9.18 3.89 -23.55
N ILE A 191 -8.56 4.90 -22.94
CA ILE A 191 -8.99 6.30 -22.96
C ILE A 191 -7.82 7.12 -23.51
N ASP A 192 -8.03 7.76 -24.66
CA ASP A 192 -7.09 8.72 -25.23
C ASP A 192 -7.24 10.09 -24.56
N ASN A 193 -6.55 11.11 -25.05
CA ASN A 193 -6.73 12.49 -24.60
C ASN A 193 -8.22 12.89 -24.69
N THR A 194 -8.79 13.36 -23.57
CA THR A 194 -10.18 13.79 -23.47
C THR A 194 -10.29 15.11 -22.73
N GLU A 195 -11.06 16.04 -23.28
CA GLU A 195 -11.38 17.32 -22.61
C GLU A 195 -12.37 17.11 -21.45
N MET A 196 -13.26 16.14 -21.57
CA MET A 196 -14.31 15.81 -20.61
C MET A 196 -14.08 14.46 -19.93
N TRP A 197 -14.72 14.27 -18.78
CA TRP A 197 -14.79 12.98 -18.10
C TRP A 197 -15.49 11.95 -18.99
N THR A 198 -14.82 10.84 -19.24
CA THR A 198 -15.31 9.74 -20.08
C THR A 198 -15.49 8.50 -19.22
N LYS A 199 -16.70 7.94 -19.24
CA LYS A 199 -16.98 6.66 -18.59
C LYS A 199 -16.46 5.51 -19.45
N LYS A 200 -15.81 4.54 -18.83
CA LYS A 200 -15.51 3.23 -19.42
C LYS A 200 -16.07 2.14 -18.54
N ASN A 201 -16.56 1.08 -19.18
CA ASN A 201 -17.02 -0.12 -18.51
C ASN A 201 -16.68 -1.35 -19.34
N LYS A 202 -16.55 -2.49 -18.67
CA LYS A 202 -16.35 -3.78 -19.32
C LYS A 202 -16.83 -4.90 -18.42
N THR A 203 -17.50 -5.88 -19.02
CA THR A 203 -17.82 -7.17 -18.39
C THR A 203 -17.08 -8.28 -19.14
N PHE A 204 -16.56 -9.26 -18.42
CA PHE A 204 -15.77 -10.36 -18.99
C PHE A 204 -15.91 -11.63 -18.15
N VAL A 205 -15.64 -12.77 -18.80
CA VAL A 205 -15.70 -14.12 -18.20
C VAL A 205 -14.28 -14.67 -18.07
N ILE A 206 -14.00 -15.38 -16.97
CA ILE A 206 -12.70 -15.98 -16.69
C ILE A 206 -12.55 -17.34 -17.42
N PRO A 207 -11.49 -17.52 -18.24
CA PRO A 207 -11.10 -18.83 -18.78
C PRO A 207 -10.34 -19.69 -17.75
N ASP A 208 -10.27 -21.01 -17.97
CA ASP A 208 -9.65 -21.97 -17.05
C ASP A 208 -8.19 -21.67 -16.67
N ASN A 209 -7.41 -21.12 -17.60
CA ASN A 209 -5.97 -20.93 -17.40
C ASN A 209 -5.61 -19.76 -16.48
N ILE A 210 -6.57 -18.96 -16.01
CA ILE A 210 -6.34 -17.83 -15.11
C ILE A 210 -6.77 -18.21 -13.70
N LYS A 211 -5.87 -18.06 -12.71
CA LYS A 211 -6.18 -18.34 -11.30
C LYS A 211 -6.23 -17.07 -10.45
N TYR A 212 -5.51 -16.03 -10.84
CA TYR A 212 -5.62 -14.71 -10.20
C TYR A 212 -5.77 -13.59 -11.20
N ILE A 213 -6.51 -12.56 -10.79
CA ILE A 213 -6.60 -11.30 -11.51
C ILE A 213 -6.30 -10.11 -10.61
N ARG A 214 -5.86 -9.00 -11.21
CA ARG A 214 -5.60 -7.75 -10.48
C ARG A 214 -6.09 -6.56 -11.28
N PHE A 215 -6.87 -5.70 -10.64
CA PHE A 215 -7.33 -4.44 -11.22
C PHE A 215 -6.19 -3.43 -11.31
N ARG A 216 -6.12 -2.68 -12.42
CA ARG A 216 -5.02 -1.75 -12.71
C ARG A 216 -5.50 -0.54 -13.50
N LEU A 217 -4.94 0.60 -13.12
CA LEU A 217 -4.87 1.78 -13.96
C LEU A 217 -3.47 1.83 -14.57
N THR A 218 -3.38 2.01 -15.88
CA THR A 218 -2.09 2.15 -16.57
C THR A 218 -2.15 3.32 -17.54
N GLY A 219 -1.00 3.79 -17.97
CA GLY A 219 -0.95 4.82 -18.98
C GLY A 219 0.43 4.99 -19.58
N VAL A 220 0.47 5.82 -20.62
CA VAL A 220 1.66 6.15 -21.41
C VAL A 220 1.52 7.59 -21.90
N GLY A 221 2.66 8.27 -22.03
CA GLY A 221 2.71 9.66 -22.51
C GLY A 221 2.86 10.69 -21.41
N ILE A 222 3.18 11.91 -21.85
CA ILE A 222 3.36 13.09 -21.01
C ILE A 222 2.00 13.76 -20.82
N GLY A 223 1.60 13.98 -19.57
CA GLY A 223 0.31 14.56 -19.25
C GLY A 223 -0.20 14.24 -17.85
N GLU A 224 -1.45 14.62 -17.64
CA GLU A 224 -2.23 14.41 -16.44
C GLU A 224 -3.35 13.40 -16.73
N PHE A 225 -3.44 12.38 -15.86
CA PHE A 225 -4.41 11.32 -15.94
C PHE A 225 -5.25 11.37 -14.68
N ARG A 226 -6.52 11.74 -14.82
CA ARG A 226 -7.47 11.78 -13.71
C ARG A 226 -8.39 10.59 -13.78
N PHE A 227 -8.67 9.97 -12.63
CA PHE A 227 -9.58 8.84 -12.50
C PHE A 227 -10.52 9.06 -11.33
N ASP A 228 -11.77 8.64 -11.49
CA ASP A 228 -12.80 8.81 -10.47
C ASP A 228 -13.87 7.72 -10.56
N ASP A 229 -14.60 7.52 -9.45
CA ASP A 229 -15.67 6.54 -9.28
C ASP A 229 -15.33 5.17 -9.86
N ILE A 230 -14.20 4.61 -9.43
CA ILE A 230 -13.72 3.32 -9.90
C ILE A 230 -14.47 2.20 -9.20
N PHE A 231 -15.03 1.28 -9.97
CA PHE A 231 -15.64 0.05 -9.50
C PHE A 231 -15.01 -1.18 -10.17
N PHE A 232 -14.84 -2.22 -9.38
CA PHE A 232 -14.54 -3.56 -9.85
C PHE A 232 -15.32 -4.57 -9.02
N ARG A 233 -16.05 -5.46 -9.70
CA ARG A 233 -17.10 -6.31 -9.12
C ARG A 233 -17.05 -7.71 -9.68
N LYS A 234 -17.42 -8.68 -8.85
CA LYS A 234 -17.84 -10.02 -9.29
C LYS A 234 -19.34 -9.98 -9.54
N GLU A 235 -19.77 -10.36 -10.73
CA GLU A 235 -21.17 -10.36 -11.11
C GLU A 235 -21.85 -11.66 -10.71
N ASN A 236 -23.18 -11.62 -10.55
CA ASN A 236 -23.96 -12.85 -10.47
C ASN A 236 -23.90 -13.54 -11.84
N LEU A 237 -23.79 -14.86 -11.85
CA LEU A 237 -24.18 -15.63 -13.03
C LEU A 237 -25.65 -15.28 -13.28
N SER A 238 -25.92 -14.51 -14.32
CA SER A 238 -27.29 -14.27 -14.76
C SER A 238 -27.88 -15.64 -15.07
N THR A 239 -28.76 -16.11 -14.20
CA THR A 239 -29.71 -17.17 -14.51
C THR A 239 -30.60 -16.64 -15.62
N ASN A 240 -30.13 -16.76 -16.86
CA ASN A 240 -31.00 -16.73 -18.03
C ASN A 240 -31.80 -18.03 -18.07
#